data_AF-A0A7W6IG79-F1
#
_entry.id   AF-A0A7W6IG79-F1
#
_cell.length_a   1.000
_cell.length_b   1.000
_cell.length_c   1.000
_cell.angle_alpha   90.00
_cell.angle_beta   90.00
_cell.angle_gamma   90.00
#
_symmetry.space_group_name_H-M   'P 1'
#
loop_
_entity.id
_entity.type
_entity.pdbx_description
1 polymer ?
#
loop_
_entity_poly.entity_id
_entity_poly.type
_entity_poly.pdbx_seq_one_letter_code
_entity_poly.pdbx_strand_id
1 'polypeptide(L)'
;MLTKPLSLPRASALALAAAASIGLAGCNSNPVRDVATAVGAGPQMAATPEFVARSRPDSLDYMPIGTPVPERPTPARTAAEVKAAEAELDALRARNEAAGAEAAELGKTPPPEPIKLPVAAPSSTPANAPANKPQAARQKANSKRMP
;
A
#
# COMPACT_ATOMS: atom_id res chain seq x y z
N MET A 1 26.08 -34.22 -51.33
CA MET A 1 25.10 -33.85 -50.27
C MET A 1 24.88 -35.08 -49.40
N LEU A 2 25.47 -35.12 -48.21
CA LEU A 2 25.48 -36.31 -47.36
C LEU A 2 24.81 -35.96 -46.02
N THR A 3 23.50 -36.18 -45.92
CA THR A 3 22.75 -36.06 -44.67
C THR A 3 23.14 -37.21 -43.76
N LYS A 4 24.02 -36.96 -42.79
CA LYS A 4 24.37 -37.94 -41.75
C LYS A 4 23.11 -38.26 -40.93
N PRO A 5 22.74 -39.54 -40.72
CA PRO A 5 21.60 -39.87 -39.88
C PRO A 5 21.90 -39.43 -38.46
N LEU A 6 21.02 -38.60 -37.88
CA LEU A 6 21.07 -38.34 -36.45
C LEU A 6 20.97 -39.69 -35.74
N SER A 7 21.98 -40.02 -34.95
CA SER A 7 21.98 -41.24 -34.18
C SER A 7 20.75 -41.25 -33.26
N LEU A 8 20.05 -42.39 -33.18
CA LEU A 8 18.89 -42.59 -32.30
C LEU A 8 19.03 -41.91 -30.93
N PRO A 9 20.15 -42.03 -30.18
CA PRO A 9 20.27 -41.39 -28.86
C PRO A 9 20.27 -39.86 -28.91
N ARG A 10 20.75 -39.24 -30.00
CA ARG A 10 20.72 -37.78 -30.18
C ARG A 10 19.32 -37.29 -30.52
N ALA A 11 18.55 -38.06 -31.28
CA ALA A 11 17.15 -37.75 -31.54
C ALA A 11 16.29 -37.86 -30.26
N SER A 12 16.56 -38.87 -29.42
CA SER A 12 15.88 -39.03 -28.13
C SER A 12 16.20 -37.89 -27.16
N ALA A 13 17.47 -37.48 -27.08
CA ALA A 13 17.89 -36.38 -26.22
C ALA A 13 17.29 -35.04 -26.66
N LEU A 14 17.19 -34.80 -27.98
CA LEU A 14 16.57 -33.60 -28.52
C LEU A 14 15.05 -33.57 -28.25
N ALA A 15 14.37 -34.70 -28.39
CA ALA A 15 12.94 -34.82 -28.11
C ALA A 15 12.63 -34.63 -26.62
N LEU A 16 13.46 -35.17 -25.72
CA LEU A 16 13.30 -34.99 -24.29
C LEU A 16 13.56 -33.54 -23.86
N ALA A 17 14.57 -32.89 -24.45
CA ALA A 17 14.86 -31.48 -24.22
C ALA A 17 13.73 -30.56 -24.73
N ALA A 18 13.16 -30.87 -25.89
CA ALA A 18 11.99 -30.15 -26.41
C ALA A 18 10.76 -30.33 -25.49
N ALA A 19 10.49 -31.55 -25.03
CA ALA A 19 9.39 -31.83 -24.10
C ALA A 19 9.59 -31.11 -22.74
N ALA A 20 10.82 -31.05 -22.22
CA ALA A 20 11.14 -30.33 -21.00
C ALA A 20 10.95 -28.81 -21.15
N SER A 21 11.28 -28.24 -22.31
CA SER A 21 11.10 -26.80 -22.57
C SER A 21 9.64 -26.35 -22.61
N ILE A 22 8.72 -27.23 -23.01
CA ILE A 22 7.26 -26.98 -23.00
C ILE A 22 6.73 -26.95 -21.55
N GLY A 23 7.31 -27.76 -20.65
CA GLY A 23 6.91 -27.79 -19.24
C GLY A 23 7.30 -26.55 -18.44
N LEU A 24 8.37 -25.84 -18.84
CA LEU A 24 8.91 -24.69 -18.10
C LEU A 24 8.31 -23.33 -18.54
N ALA A 25 7.66 -23.26 -19.71
CA ALA A 25 6.90 -22.07 -20.13
C ALA A 25 5.47 -22.00 -19.53
N GLY A 26 5.06 -23.04 -18.78
CA GLY A 26 3.67 -23.28 -18.38
C GLY A 26 3.22 -22.65 -17.05
N CYS A 27 3.99 -21.77 -16.41
CA CYS A 27 3.53 -21.16 -15.14
C CYS A 27 2.31 -20.23 -15.30
N ASN A 28 1.83 -19.97 -16.53
CA ASN A 28 0.58 -19.25 -16.78
C ASN A 28 -0.30 -19.84 -17.89
N SER A 29 0.10 -20.94 -18.52
CA SER A 29 -0.66 -21.58 -19.60
C SER A 29 -0.79 -23.07 -19.33
N ASN A 30 -1.99 -23.52 -18.99
CA ASN A 30 -2.29 -24.93 -18.79
C ASN A 30 -2.97 -25.47 -20.07
N PRO A 31 -2.23 -26.21 -20.93
CA PRO A 31 -2.78 -26.67 -22.21
C PRO A 31 -3.96 -27.63 -22.03
N VAL A 32 -4.05 -28.36 -20.92
CA VAL A 32 -5.20 -29.22 -20.61
C VAL A 32 -6.44 -28.38 -20.29
N ARG A 33 -6.25 -27.25 -19.58
CA ARG A 33 -7.33 -26.29 -19.31
C ARG A 33 -7.81 -25.64 -20.60
N ASP A 34 -6.90 -25.29 -21.51
CA ASP A 34 -7.24 -24.63 -22.77
C ASP A 34 -8.02 -25.59 -23.71
N VAL A 35 -7.61 -26.86 -23.79
CA VAL A 35 -8.37 -27.89 -24.52
C VAL A 35 -9.71 -28.15 -23.85
N ALA A 36 -9.76 -28.27 -22.52
CA ALA A 36 -11.01 -28.49 -21.79
C ALA A 36 -12.00 -27.32 -21.98
N THR A 37 -11.53 -26.08 -21.91
CA THR A 37 -12.36 -24.90 -22.16
C THR A 37 -12.82 -24.81 -23.61
N ALA A 38 -11.96 -25.15 -24.57
CA ALA A 38 -12.30 -25.17 -25.99
C ALA A 38 -13.39 -26.22 -26.34
N VAL A 39 -13.40 -27.37 -25.66
CA VAL A 39 -14.45 -28.40 -25.82
C VAL A 39 -15.64 -28.21 -24.88
N GLY A 40 -15.69 -27.08 -24.14
CA GLY A 40 -16.79 -26.76 -23.21
C GLY A 40 -16.80 -27.58 -21.91
N ALA A 41 -15.80 -28.42 -21.68
CA ALA A 41 -15.64 -29.23 -20.47
C ALA A 41 -14.88 -28.50 -19.34
N GLY A 42 -14.34 -27.31 -19.61
CA GLY A 42 -13.59 -26.49 -18.66
C GLY A 42 -14.41 -25.33 -18.08
N PRO A 43 -14.00 -24.78 -16.93
CA PRO A 43 -14.64 -23.61 -16.34
C PRO A 43 -14.59 -22.43 -17.32
N GLN A 44 -15.75 -21.95 -17.73
CA GLN A 44 -15.88 -20.78 -18.61
C GLN A 44 -15.36 -19.55 -17.88
N MET A 45 -14.47 -18.79 -18.55
CA MET A 45 -14.07 -17.48 -18.04
C MET A 45 -15.29 -16.56 -18.11
N ALA A 46 -15.68 -16.00 -16.97
CA ALA A 46 -16.76 -15.02 -16.93
C ALA A 46 -16.39 -13.83 -17.83
N ALA A 47 -17.34 -13.37 -18.65
CA ALA A 47 -17.14 -12.19 -19.46
C ALA A 47 -16.79 -11.00 -18.55
N THR A 48 -15.73 -10.29 -18.90
CA THR A 48 -15.32 -9.09 -18.16
C THR A 48 -16.39 -8.00 -18.38
N PRO A 49 -16.90 -7.34 -17.31
CA PRO A 49 -17.86 -6.26 -17.47
C PRO A 49 -17.32 -5.12 -18.33
N GLU A 50 -18.17 -4.51 -19.16
CA GLU A 50 -17.81 -3.42 -20.10
C GLU A 50 -17.04 -2.26 -19.45
N PHE A 51 -17.43 -1.85 -18.24
CA PHE A 51 -16.74 -0.76 -17.54
C PHE A 51 -15.31 -1.16 -17.11
N VAL A 52 -15.07 -2.45 -16.86
CA VAL A 52 -13.73 -2.96 -16.55
C VAL A 52 -12.89 -3.04 -17.82
N ALA A 53 -13.47 -3.46 -18.93
CA ALA A 53 -12.78 -3.49 -20.23
C ALA A 53 -12.35 -2.09 -20.66
N ARG A 54 -13.19 -1.07 -20.48
CA ARG A 54 -12.88 0.33 -20.86
C ARG A 54 -11.96 1.06 -19.91
N SER A 55 -11.93 0.68 -18.63
CA SER A 55 -11.10 1.36 -17.61
C SER A 55 -9.71 0.77 -17.50
N ARG A 56 -9.49 -0.45 -17.99
CA ARG A 56 -8.17 -1.08 -18.01
C ARG A 56 -7.33 -0.45 -19.14
N PRO A 57 -6.14 0.09 -18.83
CA PRO A 57 -5.20 0.44 -19.87
C PRO A 57 -4.72 -0.83 -20.58
N ASP A 58 -4.54 -0.77 -21.89
CA ASP A 58 -4.06 -1.89 -22.71
C ASP A 58 -2.64 -2.33 -22.32
N SER A 59 -1.82 -1.39 -21.83
CA SER A 59 -0.47 -1.62 -21.33
C SER A 59 -0.31 -1.03 -19.94
N LEU A 60 0.29 -1.80 -19.05
CA LEU A 60 0.61 -1.34 -17.70
C LEU A 60 2.12 -1.23 -17.59
N ASP A 61 2.61 0.00 -17.44
CA ASP A 61 4.03 0.29 -17.22
C ASP A 61 4.41 -0.02 -15.76
N TYR A 62 4.32 -1.29 -15.39
CA TYR A 62 4.80 -1.75 -14.09
C TYR A 62 6.31 -1.79 -14.10
N MET A 63 6.91 -1.21 -13.06
CA MET A 63 8.33 -1.44 -12.79
C MET A 63 8.50 -2.91 -12.38
N PRO A 64 9.30 -3.72 -13.08
CA PRO A 64 9.43 -5.13 -12.76
C PRO A 64 9.99 -5.31 -11.34
N ILE A 65 9.49 -6.31 -10.63
CA ILE A 65 10.01 -6.69 -9.32
C ILE A 65 11.48 -7.07 -9.51
N GLY A 66 12.37 -6.45 -8.73
CA GLY A 66 13.81 -6.66 -8.86
C GLY A 66 14.52 -5.71 -9.83
N THR A 67 13.84 -4.68 -10.35
CA THR A 67 14.53 -3.58 -11.04
C THR A 67 15.46 -2.90 -10.03
N PRO A 68 16.79 -2.94 -10.23
CA PRO A 68 17.70 -2.23 -9.35
C PRO A 68 17.41 -0.73 -9.51
N VAL A 69 16.99 -0.10 -8.42
CA VAL A 69 16.96 1.37 -8.36
C VAL A 69 18.40 1.84 -8.57
N PRO A 70 18.66 2.86 -9.40
CA PRO A 70 19.98 3.47 -9.51
C PRO A 70 20.51 3.74 -8.10
N GLU A 71 21.67 3.16 -7.78
CA GLU A 71 22.23 3.22 -6.44
C GLU A 71 22.41 4.68 -6.05
N ARG A 72 21.59 5.13 -5.09
CA ARG A 72 21.67 6.50 -4.60
C ARG A 72 23.05 6.64 -3.96
N PRO A 73 23.87 7.63 -4.33
CA PRO A 73 25.14 7.84 -3.65
C PRO A 73 24.86 8.18 -2.20
N THR A 74 25.12 7.23 -1.30
CA THR A 74 25.01 7.39 0.15
C THR A 74 26.40 7.29 0.78
N PRO A 75 27.26 8.31 0.61
CA PRO A 75 28.55 8.32 1.28
C PRO A 75 28.35 8.33 2.79
N ALA A 76 29.21 7.61 3.50
CA ALA A 76 29.26 7.70 4.96
C ALA A 76 29.63 9.13 5.37
N ARG A 77 28.93 9.68 6.36
CA ARG A 77 29.27 11.00 6.90
C ARG A 77 30.65 10.99 7.51
N THR A 78 31.40 12.07 7.31
CA THR A 78 32.70 12.23 7.97
C THR A 78 32.53 12.48 9.47
N ALA A 79 33.54 12.19 10.28
CA ALA A 79 33.46 12.43 11.73
C ALA A 79 33.21 13.93 12.06
N ALA A 80 33.71 14.84 11.22
CA ALA A 80 33.44 16.26 11.35
C ALA A 80 31.97 16.61 11.08
N GLU A 81 31.37 16.03 10.04
CA GLU A 81 29.94 16.21 9.71
C GLU A 81 29.03 15.63 10.79
N VAL A 82 29.41 14.51 11.40
CA VAL A 82 28.65 13.92 12.52
C VAL A 82 28.67 14.87 13.72
N LYS A 83 29.84 15.38 14.11
CA LYS A 83 29.94 16.34 15.22
C LYS A 83 29.20 17.65 14.94
N ALA A 84 29.24 18.14 13.70
CA ALA A 84 28.49 19.32 13.31
C ALA A 84 26.97 19.09 13.44
N ALA A 85 26.48 17.92 13.02
CA ALA A 85 25.07 17.54 13.16
C ALA A 85 24.66 17.37 14.63
N GLU A 86 25.53 16.81 15.48
CA GLU A 86 25.28 16.73 16.93
C GLU A 86 25.14 18.12 17.55
N ALA A 87 26.05 19.04 17.22
CA ALA A 87 25.99 20.43 17.69
C ALA A 87 24.71 21.15 17.23
N GLU A 88 24.26 20.90 16.00
CA GLU A 88 22.99 21.43 15.49
C GLU A 88 21.79 20.90 16.29
N LEU A 89 21.76 19.59 16.57
CA LEU A 89 20.68 18.98 17.34
C LEU A 89 20.63 19.50 18.78
N ASP A 90 21.78 19.72 19.42
CA ASP A 90 21.84 20.28 20.76
C ASP A 90 21.39 21.75 20.79
N ALA A 91 21.76 22.54 19.77
CA ALA A 91 21.27 23.90 19.62
C ALA A 91 19.74 23.95 19.43
N LEU A 92 19.19 23.03 18.63
CA LEU A 92 17.74 22.89 18.44
C LEU A 92 17.03 22.49 19.73
N ARG A 93 17.62 21.58 20.51
CA ARG A 93 17.09 21.20 21.83
C ARG A 93 17.00 22.42 22.75
N ALA A 94 18.09 23.16 22.90
CA ALA A 94 18.13 24.35 23.74
C ALA A 94 17.10 25.40 23.31
N ARG A 95 16.94 25.62 21.99
CA ARG A 95 15.94 26.56 21.46
C ARG A 95 14.51 26.11 21.76
N ASN A 96 14.22 24.83 21.62
CA ASN A 96 12.88 24.28 21.88
C ASN A 96 12.55 24.32 23.37
N GLU A 97 13.53 24.03 24.23
CA GLU A 97 13.37 24.14 25.69
C GLU A 97 13.09 25.58 26.12
N ALA A 98 13.82 26.55 25.57
CA ALA A 98 13.59 27.97 25.83
C ALA A 98 12.19 28.42 25.36
N ALA A 99 11.81 28.09 24.12
CA ALA A 99 10.48 28.41 23.60
C ALA A 99 9.34 27.73 24.39
N GLY A 100 9.57 26.50 24.83
CA GLY A 100 8.63 25.76 25.69
C GLY A 100 8.46 26.41 27.06
N ALA A 101 9.55 26.88 27.67
CA ALA A 101 9.51 27.62 28.92
C ALA A 101 8.75 28.94 28.77
N GLU A 102 9.01 29.71 27.70
CA GLU A 102 8.27 30.94 27.40
C GLU A 102 6.78 30.69 27.19
N ALA A 103 6.42 29.65 26.43
CA ALA A 103 5.03 29.27 26.21
C ALA A 103 4.34 28.82 27.52
N ALA A 104 5.06 28.10 28.40
CA ALA A 104 4.55 27.69 29.69
C ALA A 104 4.29 28.90 30.60
N GLU A 105 5.14 29.93 30.59
CA GLU A 105 4.91 31.18 31.31
C GLU A 105 3.69 31.93 30.78
N LEU A 106 3.55 32.08 29.46
CA LEU A 106 2.40 32.74 28.83
C LEU A 106 1.08 31.96 29.04
N GLY A 107 1.16 30.64 29.18
CA GLY A 107 0.03 29.74 29.38
C GLY A 107 -0.54 29.74 30.80
N LYS A 108 0.03 30.48 31.76
CA LYS A 108 -0.45 30.55 33.16
C LYS A 108 -1.77 31.33 33.33
N THR A 109 -2.54 31.51 32.27
CA THR A 109 -3.85 32.18 32.36
C THR A 109 -4.86 31.29 33.08
N PRO A 110 -5.65 31.83 34.03
CA PRO A 110 -6.76 31.10 34.63
C PRO A 110 -7.73 30.57 33.57
N PRO A 111 -8.36 29.40 33.78
CA PRO A 111 -9.39 28.89 32.88
C PRO A 111 -10.45 29.96 32.63
N PRO A 112 -10.82 30.26 31.36
CA PRO A 112 -11.89 31.20 31.09
C PRO A 112 -13.19 30.68 31.72
N GLU A 113 -13.96 31.58 32.33
CA GLU A 113 -15.21 31.21 32.96
C GLU A 113 -16.15 30.53 31.93
N PRO A 114 -16.82 29.43 32.31
CA PRO A 114 -17.77 28.78 31.42
C PRO A 114 -18.83 29.78 30.96
N ILE A 115 -18.96 29.95 29.63
CA ILE A 115 -20.02 30.75 29.04
C ILE A 115 -21.36 30.11 29.45
N LYS A 116 -22.12 30.82 30.29
CA LYS A 116 -23.50 30.47 30.61
C LYS A 116 -24.34 30.75 29.37
N LEU A 117 -24.51 29.72 28.53
CA LEU A 117 -25.47 29.77 27.44
C LEU A 117 -26.86 30.02 28.05
N PRO A 118 -27.63 31.02 27.57
CA PRO A 118 -29.01 31.15 27.99
C PRO A 118 -29.73 29.86 27.61
N VAL A 119 -30.30 29.17 28.62
CA VAL A 119 -31.27 28.11 28.40
C VAL A 119 -32.43 28.76 27.66
N ALA A 120 -32.51 28.51 26.37
CA ALA A 120 -33.67 28.90 25.58
C ALA A 120 -34.91 28.28 26.26
N ALA A 121 -35.84 29.16 26.64
CA ALA A 121 -37.20 28.81 26.98
C ALA A 121 -37.79 27.90 25.88
N PRO A 122 -38.74 27.00 26.21
CA PRO A 122 -39.17 25.94 25.31
C PRO A 122 -39.84 26.49 24.05
N SER A 123 -39.06 26.65 22.98
CA SER A 123 -39.61 26.94 21.66
C SER A 123 -40.07 25.62 21.04
N SER A 124 -41.39 25.55 20.85
CA SER A 124 -42.13 24.59 20.04
C SER A 124 -41.33 23.91 18.93
N THR A 125 -41.33 22.59 18.95
CA THR A 125 -41.00 21.68 17.86
C THR A 125 -41.62 22.10 16.52
N PRO A 126 -40.85 22.31 15.45
CA PRO A 126 -41.30 22.00 14.11
C PRO A 126 -40.95 20.53 13.84
N ALA A 127 -41.98 19.73 13.52
CA ALA A 127 -41.82 18.40 13.00
C ALA A 127 -40.95 18.45 11.71
N ASN A 128 -40.02 17.51 11.59
CA ASN A 128 -39.06 17.27 10.49
C ASN A 128 -37.66 17.88 10.63
N ALA A 129 -36.80 17.20 11.40
CA ALA A 129 -35.36 17.17 11.16
C ALA A 129 -34.85 15.72 11.32
N PRO A 130 -34.00 15.19 10.41
CA PRO A 130 -33.53 13.81 10.50
C PRO A 130 -32.63 13.61 11.73
N ALA A 131 -32.93 12.56 12.49
CA ALA A 131 -32.29 12.21 13.75
C ALA A 131 -30.79 11.90 13.58
N ASN A 132 -29.93 12.87 13.85
CA ASN A 132 -28.50 12.63 14.05
C ASN A 132 -28.26 12.31 15.53
N LYS A 133 -28.03 11.02 15.84
CA LYS A 133 -27.77 10.56 17.21
C LYS A 133 -26.41 11.10 17.70
N PRO A 134 -26.30 11.61 18.94
CA PRO A 134 -25.03 12.11 19.47
C PRO A 134 -24.02 10.97 19.66
N GLN A 135 -22.82 11.14 19.09
CA GLN A 135 -21.68 10.22 19.12
C GLN A 135 -21.01 10.04 20.50
N ALA A 136 -21.65 10.49 21.59
CA ALA A 136 -21.06 10.48 22.93
C ALA A 136 -20.88 9.06 23.55
N ALA A 137 -21.47 8.02 22.95
CA ALA A 137 -21.35 6.64 23.46
C ALA A 137 -20.15 5.86 22.93
N ARG A 138 -19.43 6.34 21.90
CA ARG A 138 -18.39 5.53 21.22
C ARG A 138 -17.00 5.60 21.87
N GLN A 139 -16.70 6.64 22.65
CA GLN A 139 -15.37 6.79 23.26
C GLN A 139 -15.13 5.85 24.46
N LYS A 140 -16.17 5.47 25.21
CA LYS A 140 -16.01 4.57 26.37
C LYS A 140 -15.69 3.12 25.99
N ALA A 141 -15.93 2.70 24.76
CA ALA A 141 -15.63 1.35 24.29
C ALA A 141 -14.17 1.15 23.85
N ASN A 142 -13.42 2.22 23.56
CA ASN A 142 -12.06 2.09 23.02
C ASN A 142 -10.96 2.13 24.09
N SER A 143 -11.27 2.54 25.32
CA SER A 143 -10.30 2.55 26.44
C SER A 143 -10.07 1.16 27.07
N LYS A 144 -10.80 0.12 26.64
CA LYS A 144 -10.74 -1.22 27.24
C LYS A 144 -10.08 -2.28 26.35
N ARG A 145 -9.40 -1.84 25.28
CA ARG A 145 -8.59 -2.68 24.37
C ARG A 145 -7.20 -2.09 24.19
N MET A 146 -6.42 -2.00 25.25
CA MET A 146 -4.96 -1.96 25.17
C MET A 146 -4.44 -2.79 26.36
N PRO A 147 -3.78 -3.94 26.11
CA PRO A 147 -2.97 -4.62 27.12
C PRO A 147 -1.68 -3.85 27.43
#